data_AF-A0A1W9M7H3-F1
#
_entry.id   AF-A0A1W9M7H3-F1
#
_cell.length_a   1.000
_cell.length_b   1.000
_cell.length_c   1.000
_cell.angle_alpha   90.00
_cell.angle_beta   90.00
_cell.angle_gamma   90.00
#
_symmetry.space_group_name_H-M   'P 1'
#
loop_
_entity.id
_entity.type
_entity.pdbx_description
1 polymer ?
#
loop_
_entity_poly.entity_id
_entity_poly.type
_entity_poly.pdbx_seq_one_letter_code
_entity_poly.pdbx_strand_id
1 'polypeptide(L)'
;MSLAKFGLAAVFLALPMVALAAGAPAKKANSIDELAQMYDVSSCKECHEKEFGEWQQSYHAASLVGSPRTMATIASAIKDGLLKEYTKSGAKEIKDLTVEHLMICAKCHLPQLRDATDAVAQEIAQAAIAGADGDENAKKKLSKLGINCLVCHNSKALIHKWTDGEVEPDVIYGSKEGAHDDKRFPKLKVSQSLKESIMCGQCHGLGPNFELAEPTQCATLYGSYLHAYVPSGGDATCQECHIKQDGVGHAMQAYRNPKVAAKAVAVEVEARGYKFLPKAGDSVATALVTVKMSNKAGHRIPDG
;
A
#
# COMPACT_ATOMS: atom_id res chain seq x y z
N MET A 1 62.98 -61.37 -12.87
CA MET A 1 61.53 -61.41 -13.15
C MET A 1 60.84 -60.67 -12.00
N SER A 2 60.85 -59.34 -12.01
CA SER A 2 59.97 -58.38 -12.70
C SER A 2 58.65 -58.16 -11.96
N LEU A 3 58.62 -57.03 -11.24
CA LEU A 3 57.46 -56.39 -10.65
C LEU A 3 56.45 -55.95 -11.72
N ALA A 4 55.16 -55.95 -11.39
CA ALA A 4 54.15 -55.16 -12.09
C ALA A 4 53.28 -54.42 -11.07
N LYS A 5 53.41 -53.09 -11.12
CA LYS A 5 52.59 -52.07 -10.45
C LYS A 5 51.24 -51.97 -11.20
N PHE A 6 50.12 -51.88 -10.50
CA PHE A 6 48.87 -51.37 -11.08
C PHE A 6 48.44 -50.11 -10.33
N GLY A 7 48.28 -49.04 -11.12
CA GLY A 7 48.07 -47.67 -10.68
C GLY A 7 46.63 -47.38 -10.27
N LEU A 8 46.53 -46.47 -9.30
CA LEU A 8 45.31 -45.83 -8.85
C LEU A 8 44.99 -44.69 -9.83
N ALA A 9 43.95 -44.83 -10.66
CA ALA A 9 43.41 -43.74 -11.46
C ALA A 9 42.20 -43.16 -10.74
N ALA A 10 42.40 -42.02 -10.06
CA ALA A 10 41.33 -41.20 -9.52
C ALA A 10 40.67 -40.43 -10.67
N VAL A 11 39.42 -40.75 -10.98
CA VAL A 11 38.58 -39.98 -11.90
C VAL A 11 38.00 -38.80 -11.14
N PHE A 12 38.66 -37.64 -11.24
CA PHE A 12 38.05 -36.35 -10.90
C PHE A 12 37.02 -36.00 -11.99
N LEU A 13 35.75 -36.22 -11.70
CA LEU A 13 34.63 -35.71 -12.50
C LEU A 13 34.59 -34.18 -12.31
N ALA A 14 35.16 -33.46 -13.29
CA ALA A 14 34.97 -32.03 -13.44
C ALA A 14 33.51 -31.77 -13.87
N LEU A 15 32.63 -31.51 -12.91
CA LEU A 15 31.36 -30.84 -13.22
C LEU A 15 31.66 -29.40 -13.65
N PRO A 16 31.19 -28.94 -14.80
CA PRO A 16 31.22 -27.53 -15.11
C PRO A 16 30.23 -26.84 -14.18
N MET A 17 30.74 -26.01 -13.27
CA MET A 17 29.93 -25.00 -12.58
C MET A 17 29.32 -24.10 -13.64
N VAL A 18 28.07 -24.38 -14.00
CA VAL A 18 27.20 -23.39 -14.65
C VAL A 18 26.96 -22.33 -13.59
N ALA A 19 27.77 -21.26 -13.64
CA ALA A 19 27.47 -20.03 -12.92
C ALA A 19 26.08 -19.58 -13.39
N LEU A 20 25.07 -19.72 -12.52
CA LEU A 20 23.83 -18.97 -12.67
C LEU A 20 24.24 -17.51 -12.74
N ALA A 21 24.00 -16.89 -13.88
CA ALA A 21 24.00 -15.45 -14.03
C ALA A 21 22.87 -14.90 -13.15
N ALA A 22 23.15 -14.71 -11.86
CA ALA A 22 22.39 -13.81 -11.02
C ALA A 22 22.49 -12.44 -11.70
N GLY A 23 21.36 -11.96 -12.23
CA GLY A 23 21.28 -10.64 -12.84
C GLY A 23 21.92 -9.60 -11.92
N ALA A 24 22.72 -8.70 -12.50
CA ALA A 24 23.34 -7.62 -11.76
C ALA A 24 22.28 -6.93 -10.88
N PRO A 25 22.58 -6.60 -9.61
CA PRO A 25 21.61 -5.97 -8.73
C PRO A 25 21.08 -4.71 -9.41
N ALA A 26 19.75 -4.59 -9.50
CA ALA A 26 19.10 -3.44 -10.10
C ALA A 26 19.62 -2.16 -9.42
N LYS A 27 19.96 -1.15 -10.22
CA LYS A 27 20.50 0.12 -9.72
C LYS A 27 19.48 0.77 -8.79
N LYS A 28 19.86 0.99 -7.54
CA LYS A 28 19.04 1.69 -6.55
C LYS A 28 19.05 3.20 -6.78
N ALA A 29 17.92 3.85 -6.52
CA ALA A 29 17.81 5.32 -6.51
C ALA A 29 18.57 5.93 -5.32
N ASN A 30 19.24 7.05 -5.54
CA ASN A 30 19.95 7.82 -4.50
C ASN A 30 19.29 9.17 -4.20
N SER A 31 18.22 9.52 -4.91
CA SER A 31 17.37 10.67 -4.59
C SER A 31 15.89 10.39 -4.87
N ILE A 32 15.02 11.23 -4.32
CA ILE A 32 13.58 11.28 -4.65
C ILE A 32 13.37 11.41 -6.16
N ASP A 33 14.18 12.21 -6.85
CA ASP A 33 14.04 12.44 -8.29
C ASP A 33 14.43 11.20 -9.10
N GLU A 34 15.49 10.50 -8.72
CA GLU A 34 15.84 9.22 -9.33
C GLU A 34 14.77 8.16 -9.09
N LEU A 35 14.20 8.08 -7.88
CA LEU A 35 13.13 7.14 -7.56
C LEU A 35 11.85 7.46 -8.34
N ALA A 36 11.48 8.73 -8.44
CA ALA A 36 10.35 9.18 -9.24
C ALA A 36 10.54 8.81 -10.72
N GLN A 37 11.75 8.99 -11.27
CA GLN A 37 12.08 8.63 -12.65
C GLN A 37 12.00 7.10 -12.88
N MET A 38 12.47 6.29 -11.92
CA MET A 38 12.34 4.83 -11.98
C MET A 38 10.88 4.39 -12.05
N TYR A 39 9.97 5.14 -11.46
CA TYR A 39 8.54 4.86 -11.44
C TYR A 39 7.72 5.81 -12.33
N ASP A 40 8.34 6.47 -13.30
CA ASP A 40 7.63 7.41 -14.17
C ASP A 40 6.52 6.72 -14.97
N VAL A 41 5.34 7.35 -14.96
CA VAL A 41 4.10 6.89 -15.62
C VAL A 41 3.60 7.89 -16.66
N SER A 42 4.46 8.83 -17.08
CA SER A 42 4.10 9.85 -18.05
C SER A 42 3.65 9.27 -19.40
N SER A 43 4.31 8.21 -19.87
CA SER A 43 3.92 7.51 -21.11
C SER A 43 2.58 6.79 -20.98
N CYS A 44 2.19 6.35 -19.78
CA CYS A 44 0.90 5.68 -19.56
C CYS A 44 -0.27 6.60 -19.90
N LYS A 45 -0.14 7.91 -19.63
CA LYS A 45 -1.18 8.91 -19.92
C LYS A 45 -1.49 9.01 -21.43
N GLU A 46 -0.51 8.75 -22.30
CA GLU A 46 -0.66 8.90 -23.75
C GLU A 46 -1.73 7.95 -24.33
N CYS A 47 -1.89 6.77 -23.73
CA CYS A 47 -2.87 5.76 -24.15
C CYS A 47 -3.99 5.52 -23.11
N HIS A 48 -3.77 5.87 -21.84
CA HIS A 48 -4.70 5.64 -20.71
C HIS A 48 -5.08 6.96 -20.01
N GLU A 49 -5.48 7.97 -20.79
CA GLU A 49 -5.76 9.31 -20.28
C GLU A 49 -6.83 9.31 -19.17
N LYS A 50 -7.89 8.52 -19.34
CA LYS A 50 -8.98 8.42 -18.38
C LYS A 50 -8.50 7.86 -17.04
N GLU A 51 -7.89 6.68 -17.07
CA GLU A 51 -7.40 6.00 -15.86
C GLU A 51 -6.33 6.83 -15.15
N PHE A 52 -5.45 7.48 -15.92
CA PHE A 52 -4.45 8.40 -15.40
C PHE A 52 -5.11 9.60 -14.70
N GLY A 53 -6.11 10.23 -15.33
CA GLY A 53 -6.83 11.37 -14.77
C GLY A 53 -7.60 11.01 -13.48
N GLU A 54 -8.22 9.83 -13.44
CA GLU A 54 -8.86 9.29 -12.23
C GLU A 54 -7.83 9.03 -11.12
N TRP A 55 -6.74 8.33 -11.44
CA TRP A 55 -5.66 8.03 -10.49
C TRP A 55 -5.05 9.31 -9.89
N GLN A 56 -4.80 10.33 -10.70
CA GLN A 56 -4.19 11.58 -10.26
C GLN A 56 -5.01 12.31 -9.17
N GLN A 57 -6.33 12.07 -9.12
CA GLN A 57 -7.24 12.60 -8.11
C GLN A 57 -7.34 11.72 -6.85
N SER A 58 -6.66 10.58 -6.83
CA SER A 58 -6.69 9.62 -5.72
C SER A 58 -5.68 9.97 -4.63
N TYR A 59 -5.90 9.44 -3.42
CA TYR A 59 -4.87 9.48 -2.37
C TYR A 59 -3.72 8.50 -2.61
N HIS A 60 -3.85 7.55 -3.55
CA HIS A 60 -2.72 6.72 -3.97
C HIS A 60 -1.67 7.58 -4.67
N ALA A 61 -2.09 8.46 -5.59
CA ALA A 61 -1.18 9.40 -6.26
C ALA A 61 -0.49 10.37 -5.29
N ALA A 62 -1.17 10.74 -4.22
CA ALA A 62 -0.66 11.64 -3.19
C ALA A 62 -0.28 10.90 -1.89
N SER A 63 0.15 9.64 -1.94
CA SER A 63 0.21 8.77 -0.74
C SER A 63 1.11 9.25 0.40
N LEU A 64 2.13 10.09 0.13
CA LEU A 64 3.00 10.69 1.15
C LEU A 64 2.50 12.03 1.71
N VAL A 65 1.72 12.77 0.93
CA VAL A 65 1.23 14.10 1.30
C VAL A 65 -0.21 14.02 1.78
N GLY A 66 -1.01 13.25 1.06
CA GLY A 66 -2.32 12.75 1.42
C GLY A 66 -3.34 13.84 1.73
N SER A 67 -4.20 13.54 2.70
CA SER A 67 -5.01 14.57 3.36
C SER A 67 -4.11 15.39 4.30
N PRO A 68 -4.55 16.55 4.84
CA PRO A 68 -3.71 17.42 5.67
C PRO A 68 -2.99 16.74 6.85
N ARG A 69 -3.45 15.55 7.28
CA ARG A 69 -2.81 14.79 8.36
C ARG A 69 -1.74 13.80 7.93
N THR A 70 -1.73 13.29 6.69
CA THR A 70 -0.85 12.17 6.30
C THR A 70 0.62 12.54 6.46
N MET A 71 1.05 13.66 5.88
CA MET A 71 2.42 14.15 6.01
C MET A 71 2.78 14.48 7.47
N ALA A 72 1.85 15.08 8.23
CA ALA A 72 2.06 15.39 9.63
C ALA A 72 2.26 14.11 10.49
N THR A 73 1.48 13.06 10.22
CA THR A 73 1.62 11.76 10.90
C THR A 73 2.96 11.11 10.57
N ILE A 74 3.41 11.15 9.31
CA ILE A 74 4.75 10.66 8.93
C ILE A 74 5.83 11.46 9.66
N ALA A 75 5.72 12.79 9.68
CA ALA A 75 6.66 13.67 10.38
C ALA A 75 6.73 13.37 11.88
N SER A 76 5.59 13.16 12.55
CA SER A 76 5.55 12.77 13.97
C SER A 76 6.09 11.36 14.20
N ALA A 77 5.79 10.39 13.33
CA ALA A 77 6.36 9.04 13.43
C ALA A 77 7.89 9.07 13.34
N ILE A 78 8.46 9.98 12.56
CA ILE A 78 9.90 10.20 12.50
C ILE A 78 10.41 10.93 13.75
N LYS A 79 9.88 12.13 14.04
CA LYS A 79 10.38 13.00 15.12
C LYS A 79 10.19 12.37 16.51
N ASP A 80 8.98 11.91 16.78
CA ASP A 80 8.59 11.40 18.09
C ASP A 80 8.86 9.88 18.16
N GLY A 81 8.59 9.12 17.10
CA GLY A 81 8.86 7.67 17.09
C GLY A 81 10.35 7.36 16.89
N LEU A 82 10.79 7.32 15.63
CA LEU A 82 12.11 6.82 15.23
C LEU A 82 13.27 7.52 15.92
N LEU A 83 13.23 8.84 16.06
CA LEU A 83 14.34 9.63 16.60
C LEU A 83 14.31 9.79 18.14
N LYS A 84 13.22 9.38 18.82
CA LYS A 84 13.05 9.62 20.25
C LYS A 84 12.56 8.39 21.01
N GLU A 85 11.34 7.91 20.76
CA GLU A 85 10.75 6.81 21.54
C GLU A 85 11.37 5.44 21.20
N TYR A 86 11.73 5.20 19.94
CA TYR A 86 12.31 3.92 19.48
C TYR A 86 13.81 3.82 19.77
N THR A 87 14.17 3.91 21.06
CA THR A 87 15.55 3.96 21.56
C THR A 87 16.44 2.77 21.17
N LYS A 88 15.86 1.69 20.64
CA LYS A 88 16.56 0.48 20.17
C LYS A 88 16.69 0.39 18.65
N SER A 89 16.12 1.34 17.90
CA SER A 89 16.25 1.40 16.43
C SER A 89 17.68 1.70 15.98
N GLY A 90 18.45 2.40 16.83
CA GLY A 90 19.79 2.90 16.48
C GLY A 90 19.77 4.27 15.82
N ALA A 91 18.60 4.79 15.41
CA ALA A 91 18.46 6.12 14.86
C ALA A 91 18.43 7.20 15.97
N LYS A 92 19.25 8.25 15.83
CA LYS A 92 19.28 9.40 16.75
C LYS A 92 19.02 10.71 16.02
N GLU A 93 19.35 10.77 14.74
CA GLU A 93 19.16 11.91 13.86
C GLU A 93 18.80 11.42 12.44
N ILE A 94 18.37 12.33 11.57
CA ILE A 94 17.87 11.99 10.23
C ILE A 94 18.88 11.13 9.45
N LYS A 95 20.18 11.42 9.54
CA LYS A 95 21.22 10.68 8.79
C LYS A 95 21.38 9.21 9.20
N ASP A 96 20.84 8.82 10.36
CA ASP A 96 20.88 7.43 10.83
C ASP A 96 19.69 6.63 10.27
N LEU A 97 18.69 7.31 9.68
CA LEU A 97 17.53 6.67 9.09
C LEU A 97 17.95 5.87 7.85
N THR A 98 17.36 4.69 7.74
CA THR A 98 17.55 3.75 6.64
C THR A 98 16.21 3.51 5.95
N VAL A 99 16.25 2.84 4.79
CA VAL A 99 15.04 2.35 4.13
C VAL A 99 14.20 1.52 5.10
N GLU A 100 14.82 0.62 5.85
CA GLU A 100 14.13 -0.25 6.83
C GLU A 100 13.37 0.56 7.89
N HIS A 101 14.00 1.60 8.45
CA HIS A 101 13.34 2.48 9.42
C HIS A 101 12.03 3.08 8.87
N LEU A 102 12.04 3.54 7.62
CA LEU A 102 10.86 4.15 7.02
C LEU A 102 9.84 3.13 6.49
N MET A 103 10.19 1.84 6.36
CA MET A 103 9.25 0.82 5.89
C MET A 103 8.04 0.65 6.80
N ILE A 104 8.10 1.07 8.06
CA ILE A 104 6.93 1.14 8.96
C ILE A 104 5.78 1.98 8.36
N CYS A 105 6.10 3.01 7.58
CA CYS A 105 5.12 3.81 6.83
C CYS A 105 5.13 3.44 5.35
N ALA A 106 6.33 3.31 4.78
CA ALA A 106 6.54 3.18 3.34
C ALA A 106 6.09 1.82 2.78
N LYS A 107 5.94 0.77 3.59
CA LYS A 107 5.34 -0.50 3.14
C LYS A 107 4.02 -0.28 2.40
N CYS A 108 3.20 0.63 2.92
CA CYS A 108 1.89 0.96 2.36
C CYS A 108 1.88 2.29 1.62
N HIS A 109 2.59 3.32 2.10
CA HIS A 109 2.54 4.67 1.52
C HIS A 109 3.54 4.91 0.39
N LEU A 110 4.60 4.12 0.29
CA LEU A 110 5.63 4.26 -0.75
C LEU A 110 6.40 2.93 -0.94
N PRO A 111 5.73 1.85 -1.37
CA PRO A 111 6.34 0.52 -1.44
C PRO A 111 7.57 0.45 -2.34
N GLN A 112 7.72 1.38 -3.29
CA GLN A 112 8.89 1.53 -4.15
C GLN A 112 10.17 1.96 -3.40
N LEU A 113 10.08 2.42 -2.14
CA LEU A 113 11.26 2.82 -1.36
C LEU A 113 12.28 1.68 -1.22
N ARG A 114 11.84 0.42 -1.33
CA ARG A 114 12.72 -0.76 -1.34
C ARG A 114 13.80 -0.73 -2.44
N ASP A 115 13.53 0.00 -3.54
CA ASP A 115 14.42 0.14 -4.69
C ASP A 115 15.35 1.36 -4.56
N ALA A 116 15.46 1.94 -3.37
CA ALA A 116 16.30 3.08 -3.07
C ALA A 116 17.42 2.75 -2.06
N THR A 117 18.37 3.67 -1.96
CA THR A 117 19.37 3.71 -0.88
C THR A 117 18.83 4.51 0.31
N ASP A 118 19.52 4.41 1.45
CA ASP A 118 19.15 5.11 2.68
C ASP A 118 19.14 6.65 2.50
N ALA A 119 19.92 7.18 1.56
CA ALA A 119 19.90 8.60 1.23
C ALA A 119 18.50 9.10 0.84
N VAL A 120 17.71 8.27 0.14
CA VAL A 120 16.33 8.63 -0.23
C VAL A 120 15.41 8.60 0.99
N ALA A 121 15.61 7.66 1.91
CA ALA A 121 14.86 7.62 3.16
C ALA A 121 15.11 8.89 4.00
N GLN A 122 16.37 9.32 4.10
CA GLN A 122 16.77 10.54 4.79
C GLN A 122 16.16 11.79 4.13
N GLU A 123 16.19 11.84 2.79
CA GLU A 123 15.61 12.93 2.01
C GLU A 123 14.07 13.03 2.17
N ILE A 124 13.38 11.88 2.17
CA ILE A 124 11.94 11.81 2.45
C ILE A 124 11.65 12.27 3.87
N ALA A 125 12.42 11.82 4.85
CA ALA A 125 12.21 12.18 6.25
C ALA A 125 12.35 13.69 6.46
N GLN A 126 13.40 14.29 5.88
CA GLN A 126 13.61 15.73 5.94
C GLN A 126 12.47 16.49 5.24
N ALA A 127 12.05 16.04 4.05
CA ALA A 127 10.97 16.69 3.33
C ALA A 127 9.60 16.55 4.03
N ALA A 128 9.33 15.42 4.70
CA ALA A 128 8.10 15.22 5.46
C ALA A 128 8.01 16.14 6.67
N ILE A 129 9.12 16.29 7.41
CA ILE A 129 9.19 17.22 8.55
C ILE A 129 9.02 18.67 8.07
N ALA A 130 9.81 19.10 7.09
CA ALA A 130 9.75 20.47 6.58
C ALA A 130 8.37 20.80 5.98
N GLY A 131 7.79 19.86 5.22
CA GLY A 131 6.45 20.01 4.65
C GLY A 131 5.35 20.08 5.72
N ALA A 132 5.45 19.28 6.78
CA ALA A 132 4.52 19.34 7.91
C ALA A 132 4.60 20.68 8.66
N ASP A 133 5.78 21.31 8.68
CA ASP A 133 6.01 22.64 9.26
C ASP A 133 5.65 23.79 8.28
N GLY A 134 5.14 23.47 7.08
CA GLY A 134 4.59 24.45 6.12
C GLY A 134 5.48 24.74 4.89
N ASP A 135 6.59 24.04 4.68
CA ASP A 135 7.42 24.20 3.48
C ASP A 135 6.75 23.58 2.24
N GLU A 136 6.18 24.43 1.38
CA GLU A 136 5.54 24.01 0.13
C GLU A 136 6.52 23.40 -0.89
N ASN A 137 7.82 23.73 -0.86
CA ASN A 137 8.80 23.10 -1.74
C ASN A 137 9.06 21.66 -1.30
N ALA A 138 9.15 21.41 0.00
CA ALA A 138 9.29 20.07 0.55
C ALA A 138 8.07 19.19 0.22
N LYS A 139 6.87 19.75 0.36
CA LYS A 139 5.62 19.10 -0.04
C LYS A 139 5.55 18.82 -1.55
N LYS A 140 5.94 19.76 -2.41
CA LYS A 140 6.01 19.56 -3.86
C LYS A 140 7.03 18.47 -4.23
N LYS A 141 8.14 18.39 -3.50
CA LYS A 141 9.16 17.35 -3.68
C LYS A 141 8.60 15.97 -3.35
N LEU A 142 7.92 15.81 -2.21
CA LEU A 142 7.25 14.56 -1.85
C LEU A 142 6.15 14.17 -2.83
N SER A 143 5.44 15.16 -3.39
CA SER A 143 4.34 14.93 -4.36
C SER A 143 4.82 14.34 -5.70
N LYS A 144 6.13 14.29 -5.96
CA LYS A 144 6.70 13.55 -7.10
C LYS A 144 6.56 12.03 -6.93
N LEU A 145 6.36 11.58 -5.69
CA LEU A 145 6.26 10.19 -5.32
C LEU A 145 4.81 9.87 -4.92
N GLY A 146 4.37 8.67 -5.30
CA GLY A 146 3.06 8.16 -4.95
C GLY A 146 2.91 6.69 -5.36
N ILE A 147 1.87 6.04 -4.88
CA ILE A 147 1.45 4.73 -5.38
C ILE A 147 0.84 4.97 -6.77
N ASN A 148 1.54 4.54 -7.82
CA ASN A 148 1.18 4.82 -9.21
C ASN A 148 0.92 3.54 -10.02
N CYS A 149 0.72 3.71 -11.33
CA CYS A 149 0.42 2.61 -12.25
C CYS A 149 1.43 1.47 -12.13
N LEU A 150 2.74 1.76 -12.07
CA LEU A 150 3.79 0.75 -11.98
C LEU A 150 3.84 0.08 -10.61
N VAL A 151 3.42 0.76 -9.54
CA VAL A 151 3.30 0.09 -8.24
C VAL A 151 2.25 -1.01 -8.30
N CYS A 152 1.05 -0.72 -8.81
CA CYS A 152 -0.05 -1.67 -8.85
C CYS A 152 0.08 -2.70 -9.99
N HIS A 153 0.39 -2.25 -11.20
CA HIS A 153 0.44 -3.06 -12.41
C HIS A 153 1.82 -3.63 -12.73
N ASN A 154 2.81 -3.44 -11.85
CA ASN A 154 4.09 -4.15 -11.96
C ASN A 154 4.56 -4.64 -10.61
N SER A 155 5.04 -3.74 -9.74
CA SER A 155 5.85 -4.12 -8.57
C SER A 155 5.11 -4.90 -7.47
N LYS A 156 3.78 -4.75 -7.40
CA LYS A 156 2.86 -5.46 -6.50
C LYS A 156 1.89 -6.40 -7.22
N ALA A 157 2.01 -6.53 -8.54
CA ALA A 157 1.03 -7.26 -9.34
C ALA A 157 1.04 -8.77 -9.10
N LEU A 158 2.13 -9.32 -8.57
CA LEU A 158 2.25 -10.75 -8.23
C LEU A 158 2.43 -10.91 -6.72
N ILE A 159 1.68 -11.83 -6.12
CA ILE A 159 1.67 -12.05 -4.66
C ILE A 159 2.35 -13.36 -4.31
N HIS A 160 2.01 -14.45 -5.00
CA HIS A 160 2.52 -15.78 -4.69
C HIS A 160 3.82 -16.02 -5.47
N LYS A 161 4.91 -15.35 -5.10
CA LYS A 161 6.19 -15.40 -5.85
C LYS A 161 6.70 -16.80 -6.20
N TRP A 162 6.42 -17.80 -5.38
CA TRP A 162 6.82 -19.18 -5.63
C TRP A 162 5.95 -19.90 -6.67
N THR A 163 4.77 -19.36 -6.96
CA THR A 163 3.83 -19.86 -7.98
C THR A 163 3.84 -18.97 -9.22
N ASP A 164 3.82 -17.66 -9.02
CA ASP A 164 3.65 -16.63 -10.04
C ASP A 164 5.00 -16.13 -10.60
N GLY A 165 6.11 -16.37 -9.88
CA GLY A 165 7.43 -15.85 -10.20
C GLY A 165 7.70 -14.45 -9.63
N GLU A 166 8.87 -13.91 -9.97
CA GLU A 166 9.23 -12.52 -9.68
C GLU A 166 8.68 -11.59 -10.78
N VAL A 167 8.46 -10.32 -10.43
CA VAL A 167 8.00 -9.31 -11.38
C VAL A 167 9.07 -9.04 -12.46
N GLU A 168 8.63 -8.84 -13.69
CA GLU A 168 9.52 -8.56 -14.83
C GLU A 168 9.60 -7.04 -15.06
N PRO A 169 10.80 -6.44 -15.19
CA PRO A 169 10.95 -4.99 -15.29
C PRO A 169 10.27 -4.34 -16.51
N ASP A 170 10.10 -5.08 -17.61
CA ASP A 170 9.57 -4.63 -18.89
C ASP A 170 8.11 -5.10 -19.15
N VAL A 171 7.41 -5.53 -18.10
CA VAL A 171 6.06 -6.10 -18.19
C VAL A 171 5.04 -5.28 -17.41
N ILE A 172 3.88 -5.05 -18.03
CA ILE A 172 2.67 -4.57 -17.33
C ILE A 172 1.74 -5.75 -17.11
N TYR A 173 1.29 -5.91 -15.87
CA TYR A 173 0.37 -6.95 -15.46
C TYR A 173 -1.07 -6.43 -15.47
N GLY A 174 -1.98 -7.26 -15.97
CA GLY A 174 -3.39 -6.94 -16.09
C GLY A 174 -4.24 -8.20 -16.23
N SER A 175 -5.33 -8.08 -16.98
CA SER A 175 -6.26 -9.18 -17.26
C SER A 175 -5.98 -9.90 -18.59
N LYS A 176 -4.96 -9.47 -19.34
CA LYS A 176 -4.64 -9.96 -20.67
C LYS A 176 -3.16 -10.27 -20.79
N GLU A 177 -2.83 -11.15 -21.73
CA GLU A 177 -1.48 -11.46 -22.14
C GLU A 177 -1.26 -11.02 -23.59
N GLY A 178 -0.06 -10.56 -23.92
CA GLY A 178 0.28 -10.18 -25.29
C GLY A 178 1.33 -9.06 -25.38
N ALA A 179 1.37 -8.41 -26.54
CA ALA A 179 2.18 -7.22 -26.76
C ALA A 179 1.54 -5.98 -26.12
N HIS A 180 2.37 -5.01 -25.77
CA HIS A 180 1.98 -3.68 -25.31
C HIS A 180 2.77 -2.65 -26.11
N ASP A 181 2.13 -1.55 -26.49
CA ASP A 181 2.70 -0.59 -27.44
C ASP A 181 3.73 0.37 -26.81
N ASP A 182 3.87 0.36 -25.49
CA ASP A 182 4.86 1.16 -24.79
C ASP A 182 6.29 0.60 -25.00
N LYS A 183 7.22 1.48 -25.35
CA LYS A 183 8.62 1.10 -25.63
C LYS A 183 9.36 0.54 -24.42
N ARG A 184 9.04 1.03 -23.22
CA ARG A 184 9.64 0.60 -21.96
C ARG A 184 8.97 -0.67 -21.43
N PHE A 185 7.67 -0.80 -21.69
CA PHE A 185 6.89 -1.96 -21.29
C PHE A 185 6.23 -2.62 -22.49
N PRO A 186 6.96 -3.39 -23.32
CA PRO A 186 6.43 -3.96 -24.56
C PRO A 186 5.54 -5.19 -24.38
N LYS A 187 5.31 -5.63 -23.13
CA LYS A 187 4.63 -6.90 -22.82
C LYS A 187 3.52 -6.73 -21.80
N LEU A 188 2.40 -7.41 -22.04
CA LEU A 188 1.33 -7.66 -21.07
C LEU A 188 1.39 -9.09 -20.56
N LYS A 189 1.20 -9.26 -19.24
CA LYS A 189 0.97 -10.56 -18.61
C LYS A 189 -0.25 -10.54 -17.71
N VAL A 190 -0.84 -11.71 -17.48
CA VAL A 190 -1.96 -11.86 -16.56
C VAL A 190 -1.44 -11.84 -15.12
N SER A 191 -2.06 -11.02 -14.27
CA SER A 191 -1.98 -11.19 -12.82
C SER A 191 -3.28 -11.81 -12.31
N GLN A 192 -3.14 -12.89 -11.56
CA GLN A 192 -4.28 -13.54 -10.91
C GLN A 192 -4.82 -12.72 -9.73
N SER A 193 -3.98 -11.89 -9.10
CA SER A 193 -4.35 -11.13 -7.91
C SER A 193 -5.04 -9.80 -8.23
N LEU A 194 -4.77 -9.17 -9.38
CA LEU A 194 -5.26 -7.80 -9.67
C LEU A 194 -6.79 -7.64 -9.62
N LYS A 195 -7.55 -8.71 -9.88
CA LYS A 195 -9.02 -8.73 -9.81
C LYS A 195 -9.56 -9.14 -8.43
N GLU A 196 -8.70 -9.59 -7.53
CA GLU A 196 -9.03 -10.16 -6.23
C GLU A 196 -8.71 -9.20 -5.08
N SER A 197 -9.50 -9.22 -4.01
CA SER A 197 -9.34 -8.33 -2.85
C SER A 197 -7.96 -8.42 -2.18
N ILE A 198 -7.26 -9.56 -2.33
CA ILE A 198 -5.91 -9.78 -1.79
C ILE A 198 -4.87 -8.80 -2.37
N MET A 199 -5.08 -8.27 -3.58
CA MET A 199 -4.23 -7.22 -4.14
C MET A 199 -4.22 -5.98 -3.25
N CYS A 200 -5.41 -5.52 -2.86
CA CYS A 200 -5.60 -4.37 -1.96
C CYS A 200 -5.09 -4.70 -0.55
N GLY A 201 -5.27 -5.95 -0.12
CA GLY A 201 -4.83 -6.48 1.17
C GLY A 201 -3.32 -6.40 1.43
N GLN A 202 -2.50 -6.22 0.39
CA GLN A 202 -1.05 -6.00 0.55
C GLN A 202 -0.72 -4.71 1.33
N CYS A 203 -1.59 -3.70 1.26
CA CYS A 203 -1.43 -2.42 1.96
C CYS A 203 -2.55 -2.16 2.97
N HIS A 204 -3.78 -2.58 2.66
CA HIS A 204 -4.96 -2.41 3.52
C HIS A 204 -5.10 -3.58 4.50
N GLY A 205 -4.03 -3.93 5.20
CA GLY A 205 -3.75 -5.25 5.78
C GLY A 205 -4.75 -5.88 6.78
N LEU A 206 -4.26 -6.93 7.45
CA LEU A 206 -5.06 -7.77 8.35
C LEU A 206 -5.07 -7.28 9.81
N GLY A 207 -4.12 -6.41 10.17
CA GLY A 207 -3.78 -6.14 11.57
C GLY A 207 -2.37 -5.54 11.70
N PRO A 208 -1.73 -5.66 12.88
CA PRO A 208 -0.35 -5.24 13.06
C PRO A 208 0.61 -5.93 12.07
N ASN A 209 1.57 -5.17 11.54
CA ASN A 209 2.59 -5.65 10.62
C ASN A 209 3.73 -6.38 11.38
N PHE A 210 3.45 -7.57 11.91
CA PHE A 210 4.40 -8.33 12.71
C PHE A 210 5.64 -8.82 11.95
N GLU A 211 5.67 -8.68 10.63
CA GLU A 211 6.86 -8.96 9.82
C GLU A 211 7.90 -7.83 9.85
N LEU A 212 7.56 -6.65 10.38
CA LEU A 212 8.49 -5.53 10.54
C LEU A 212 9.21 -5.60 11.88
N ALA A 213 10.44 -5.04 11.93
CA ALA A 213 11.22 -4.95 13.16
C ALA A 213 10.51 -4.14 14.26
N GLU A 214 9.75 -3.11 13.88
CA GLU A 214 8.83 -2.37 14.74
C GLU A 214 7.40 -2.57 14.19
N PRO A 215 6.63 -3.52 14.74
CA PRO A 215 5.27 -3.77 14.29
C PRO A 215 4.38 -2.54 14.47
N THR A 216 3.89 -2.01 13.35
CA THR A 216 2.95 -0.89 13.34
C THR A 216 1.58 -1.36 12.86
N GLN A 217 0.52 -0.81 13.45
CA GLN A 217 -0.84 -1.06 13.00
C GLN A 217 -1.42 0.22 12.40
N CYS A 218 -1.67 0.21 11.09
CA CYS A 218 -2.26 1.33 10.37
C CYS A 218 -3.61 0.95 9.75
N ALA A 219 -3.64 -0.03 8.85
CA ALA A 219 -4.86 -0.48 8.18
C ALA A 219 -5.23 -1.90 8.61
N THR A 220 -6.53 -2.15 8.84
CA THR A 220 -7.04 -3.51 9.07
C THR A 220 -8.22 -3.88 8.16
N LEU A 221 -8.43 -3.11 7.07
CA LEU A 221 -9.62 -3.24 6.24
C LEU A 221 -9.76 -4.65 5.70
N TYR A 222 -8.68 -5.20 5.16
CA TYR A 222 -8.66 -6.56 4.59
C TYR A 222 -8.88 -7.61 5.67
N GLY A 223 -8.40 -7.37 6.89
CA GLY A 223 -8.70 -8.24 8.04
C GLY A 223 -10.20 -8.27 8.34
N SER A 224 -10.83 -7.11 8.46
CA SER A 224 -12.28 -7.06 8.72
C SER A 224 -13.11 -7.57 7.52
N TYR A 225 -12.63 -7.40 6.28
CA TYR A 225 -13.21 -8.00 5.09
C TYR A 225 -13.21 -9.53 5.18
N LEU A 226 -12.06 -10.15 5.46
CA LEU A 226 -11.95 -11.61 5.56
C LEU A 226 -12.66 -12.20 6.78
N HIS A 227 -12.66 -11.50 7.91
CA HIS A 227 -13.14 -12.04 9.18
C HIS A 227 -14.59 -11.69 9.53
N ALA A 228 -15.17 -10.68 8.87
CA ALA A 228 -16.56 -10.27 9.11
C ALA A 228 -17.41 -10.30 7.84
N TYR A 229 -16.96 -9.69 6.74
CA TYR A 229 -17.79 -9.57 5.53
C TYR A 229 -17.96 -10.89 4.80
N VAL A 230 -16.86 -11.56 4.43
CA VAL A 230 -16.91 -12.84 3.69
C VAL A 230 -17.67 -13.92 4.47
N PRO A 231 -17.41 -14.16 5.78
CA PRO A 231 -18.13 -15.18 6.54
C PRO A 231 -19.62 -14.85 6.75
N SER A 232 -20.00 -13.58 6.65
CA SER A 232 -21.42 -13.15 6.71
C SER A 232 -22.15 -13.27 5.37
N GLY A 233 -21.53 -13.92 4.37
CA GLY A 233 -22.09 -14.12 3.04
C GLY A 233 -21.78 -13.01 2.04
N GLY A 234 -20.85 -12.10 2.35
CA GLY A 234 -20.36 -11.10 1.42
C GLY A 234 -19.50 -11.73 0.32
N ASP A 235 -19.77 -11.37 -0.93
CA ASP A 235 -19.13 -11.94 -2.13
C ASP A 235 -18.47 -10.88 -3.04
N ALA A 236 -18.70 -9.59 -2.79
CA ALA A 236 -18.12 -8.52 -3.61
C ALA A 236 -16.65 -8.27 -3.28
N THR A 237 -15.82 -8.05 -4.30
CA THR A 237 -14.40 -7.71 -4.10
C THR A 237 -14.21 -6.23 -3.76
N CYS A 238 -13.03 -5.89 -3.23
CA CYS A 238 -12.64 -4.49 -3.01
C CYS A 238 -12.77 -3.68 -4.30
N GLN A 239 -12.34 -4.23 -5.43
CA GLN A 239 -12.38 -3.60 -6.75
C GLN A 239 -13.82 -3.40 -7.25
N GLU A 240 -14.72 -4.35 -6.99
CA GLU A 240 -16.12 -4.20 -7.37
C GLU A 240 -16.76 -3.00 -6.66
N CYS A 241 -16.53 -2.87 -5.35
CA CYS A 241 -17.06 -1.75 -4.57
C CYS A 241 -16.35 -0.42 -4.87
N HIS A 242 -15.01 -0.40 -4.89
CA HIS A 242 -14.20 0.83 -4.91
C HIS A 242 -13.73 1.28 -6.28
N ILE A 243 -13.91 0.48 -7.34
CA ILE A 243 -13.52 0.85 -8.71
C ILE A 243 -14.74 0.82 -9.63
N LYS A 244 -15.57 -0.24 -9.57
CA LYS A 244 -16.66 -0.46 -10.55
C LYS A 244 -18.00 0.18 -10.16
N GLN A 245 -18.58 -0.18 -9.01
CA GLN A 245 -20.00 0.07 -8.69
C GLN A 245 -20.38 1.55 -8.65
N ASP A 246 -19.49 2.43 -8.19
CA ASP A 246 -19.78 3.87 -8.08
C ASP A 246 -19.24 4.71 -9.25
N GLY A 247 -18.64 4.05 -10.25
CA GLY A 247 -18.03 4.73 -11.40
C GLY A 247 -16.87 5.67 -11.03
N VAL A 248 -16.24 5.46 -9.86
CA VAL A 248 -15.08 6.25 -9.41
C VAL A 248 -13.77 5.79 -10.05
N GLY A 249 -13.75 4.61 -10.65
CA GLY A 249 -12.60 4.09 -11.41
C GLY A 249 -11.32 4.08 -10.57
N HIS A 250 -10.21 4.52 -11.16
CA HIS A 250 -8.90 4.55 -10.50
C HIS A 250 -8.76 5.68 -9.46
N ALA A 251 -9.79 6.50 -9.25
CA ALA A 251 -9.79 7.47 -8.14
C ALA A 251 -9.90 6.76 -6.78
N MET A 252 -10.50 5.55 -6.75
CA MET A 252 -10.61 4.67 -5.58
C MET A 252 -11.03 5.39 -4.29
N GLN A 253 -11.98 6.31 -4.42
CA GLN A 253 -12.38 7.18 -3.32
C GLN A 253 -13.23 6.42 -2.29
N ALA A 254 -13.09 6.83 -1.03
CA ALA A 254 -13.87 6.32 0.10
C ALA A 254 -14.82 7.41 0.64
N TYR A 255 -14.87 7.62 1.95
CA TYR A 255 -15.79 8.54 2.64
C TYR A 255 -15.74 10.01 2.20
N ARG A 256 -14.71 10.43 1.44
CA ARG A 256 -14.65 11.79 0.88
C ARG A 256 -15.47 11.98 -0.38
N ASN A 257 -15.87 10.89 -1.01
CA ASN A 257 -16.88 10.92 -2.04
C ASN A 257 -18.25 10.88 -1.34
N PRO A 258 -19.09 11.94 -1.46
CA PRO A 258 -20.37 12.00 -0.76
C PRO A 258 -21.31 10.84 -1.11
N LYS A 259 -21.24 10.32 -2.35
CA LYS A 259 -22.05 9.17 -2.77
C LYS A 259 -21.64 7.90 -2.03
N VAL A 260 -20.32 7.67 -1.90
CA VAL A 260 -19.78 6.51 -1.17
C VAL A 260 -20.04 6.64 0.33
N ALA A 261 -19.89 7.84 0.89
CA ALA A 261 -20.18 8.10 2.30
C ALA A 261 -21.65 7.84 2.65
N ALA A 262 -22.57 8.34 1.82
CA ALA A 262 -24.01 8.22 2.04
C ALA A 262 -24.50 6.77 2.03
N LYS A 263 -23.87 5.88 1.24
CA LYS A 263 -24.24 4.46 1.20
C LYS A 263 -23.59 3.61 2.28
N ALA A 264 -22.56 4.10 2.96
CA ALA A 264 -21.76 3.29 3.90
C ALA A 264 -22.49 2.98 5.22
N VAL A 265 -23.35 3.89 5.69
CA VAL A 265 -24.09 3.74 6.96
C VAL A 265 -25.56 4.04 6.73
N ALA A 266 -26.44 3.10 7.08
CA ALA A 266 -27.86 3.37 7.22
C ALA A 266 -28.17 3.77 8.68
N VAL A 267 -28.88 4.89 8.87
CA VAL A 267 -29.29 5.37 10.19
C VAL A 267 -30.80 5.40 10.28
N GLU A 268 -31.35 4.67 11.24
CA GLU A 268 -32.78 4.63 11.58
C GLU A 268 -32.96 5.29 12.95
N VAL A 269 -33.88 6.25 13.07
CA VAL A 269 -34.17 6.96 14.32
C VAL A 269 -35.64 6.79 14.67
N GLU A 270 -35.90 6.21 15.83
CA GLU A 270 -37.23 6.10 16.42
C GLU A 270 -37.32 7.01 17.65
N ALA A 271 -38.41 7.76 17.80
CA ALA A 271 -38.65 8.61 18.95
C ALA A 271 -40.03 8.34 19.54
N ARG A 272 -40.09 8.09 20.85
CA ARG A 272 -41.33 7.86 21.59
C ARG A 272 -41.43 8.82 22.77
N GLY A 273 -42.48 9.63 22.79
CA GLY A 273 -42.82 10.45 23.95
C GLY A 273 -43.40 9.61 25.10
N TYR A 274 -42.98 9.89 26.33
CA TYR A 274 -43.56 9.32 27.53
C TYR A 274 -43.50 10.34 28.69
N LYS A 275 -44.24 10.05 29.77
CA LYS A 275 -44.14 10.82 31.02
C LYS A 275 -43.35 10.00 32.02
N PHE A 276 -42.20 10.52 32.43
CA PHE A 276 -41.43 9.92 33.52
C PHE A 276 -42.00 10.38 34.86
N LEU A 277 -42.34 9.42 35.71
CA LEU A 277 -42.96 9.63 37.02
C LEU A 277 -41.98 9.16 38.12
N PRO A 278 -40.96 9.96 38.48
CA PRO A 278 -39.94 9.55 39.46
C PRO A 278 -40.51 9.38 40.89
N LYS A 279 -41.59 10.11 41.22
CA LYS A 279 -42.36 9.97 42.47
C LYS A 279 -43.83 10.31 42.23
N ALA A 280 -44.69 9.95 43.19
CA ALA A 280 -46.11 10.27 43.13
C ALA A 280 -46.33 11.79 43.05
N GLY A 281 -47.15 12.22 42.09
CA GLY A 281 -47.45 13.63 41.83
C GLY A 281 -46.51 14.32 40.83
N ASP A 282 -45.36 13.72 40.48
CA ASP A 282 -44.48 14.24 39.44
C ASP A 282 -44.96 13.81 38.04
N SER A 283 -44.70 14.63 37.02
CA SER A 283 -44.92 14.29 35.61
C SER A 283 -43.93 15.05 34.74
N VAL A 284 -42.84 14.40 34.37
CA VAL A 284 -41.83 14.98 33.48
C VAL A 284 -42.07 14.49 32.06
N ALA A 285 -42.34 15.40 31.12
CA ALA A 285 -42.39 15.05 29.71
C ALA A 285 -41.00 14.61 29.24
N THR A 286 -40.90 13.43 28.63
CA THR A 286 -39.63 12.83 28.20
C THR A 286 -39.80 12.19 26.83
N ALA A 287 -38.70 12.07 26.09
CA ALA A 287 -38.64 11.32 24.85
C ALA A 287 -37.58 10.22 24.97
N LEU A 288 -37.95 8.98 24.66
CA LEU A 288 -37.01 7.91 24.37
C LEU A 288 -36.63 8.03 22.90
N VAL A 289 -35.34 8.19 22.62
CA VAL A 289 -34.80 8.20 21.25
C VAL A 289 -33.94 6.97 21.07
N THR A 290 -34.29 6.11 20.11
CA THR A 290 -33.52 4.93 19.72
C THR A 290 -32.89 5.18 18.36
N VAL A 291 -31.56 5.07 18.30
CA VAL A 291 -30.79 5.23 17.06
C VAL A 291 -30.20 3.87 16.70
N LYS A 292 -30.52 3.38 15.50
CA LYS A 292 -29.94 2.16 14.94
C LYS A 292 -29.07 2.53 13.75
N MET A 293 -27.79 2.15 13.81
CA MET A 293 -26.83 2.35 12.73
C MET A 293 -26.44 0.99 12.15
N SER A 294 -26.54 0.85 10.83
CA SER A 294 -26.15 -0.38 10.12
C SER A 294 -24.99 -0.09 9.18
N ASN A 295 -23.89 -0.80 9.36
CA ASN A 295 -22.77 -0.78 8.43
C ASN A 295 -23.15 -1.52 7.13
N LYS A 296 -22.98 -0.86 5.99
CA LYS A 296 -23.23 -1.40 4.65
C LYS A 296 -21.93 -1.64 3.87
N ALA A 297 -20.78 -1.28 4.42
CA ALA A 297 -19.48 -1.54 3.83
C ALA A 297 -19.06 -3.01 4.03
N GLY A 298 -18.24 -3.53 3.12
CA GLY A 298 -17.65 -4.87 3.21
C GLY A 298 -16.48 -4.99 4.21
N HIS A 299 -16.38 -4.06 5.16
CA HIS A 299 -15.33 -3.97 6.16
C HIS A 299 -15.84 -3.11 7.32
N ARG A 300 -15.12 -3.08 8.45
CA ARG A 300 -15.49 -2.19 9.58
C ARG A 300 -15.37 -0.72 9.15
N ILE A 301 -16.16 0.17 9.74
CA ILE A 301 -16.09 1.61 9.50
C ILE A 301 -16.20 2.38 10.83
N PRO A 302 -15.43 3.48 11.01
CA PRO A 302 -14.30 3.88 10.18
C PRO A 302 -13.15 2.85 10.29
N ASP A 303 -12.37 2.69 9.22
CA ASP A 303 -11.18 1.86 9.22
C ASP A 303 -10.12 2.46 8.30
N GLY A 304 -8.85 2.29 8.69
CA GLY A 304 -7.68 2.90 8.06
C GLY A 304 -7.83 4.41 7.92
#